data_AF-A0A2N3W7M4-F1
#
_entry.id   AF-A0A2N3W7M4-F1
#
_cell.length_a   1.000
_cell.length_b   1.000
_cell.length_c   1.000
_cell.angle_alpha   90.00
_cell.angle_beta   90.00
_cell.angle_gamma   90.00
#
_symmetry.space_group_name_H-M   'P 1'
#
loop_
_entity.id
_entity.type
_entity.pdbx_description
1 polymer ?
#
loop_
_entity_poly.entity_id
_entity_poly.type
_entity_poly.pdbx_seq_one_letter_code
_entity_poly.pdbx_strand_id
1 'polypeptide(L)'
;MKAGQLDETGVHALQRALAVGAVLAGVPVVLFGLWSNFSYLYLMAGASLTAPLLCLRRPKHFTRACAIVGLVLIGWGVLGVFLGMFLFWPAAVLLLLAGFASPRRHPVTAWTMGGLGALVAAGVLTGAAVFVWSLVINPSLAKPHTYRAATDPGWFRDGVGDAQERLRGFGATEVYGNESDQGSFLEVRFPDDLPPARRADLKKEIGRLPGIRWVELCSVRKCG
;
A
#
# COMPACT_ATOMS: atom_id res chain seq x y z
N MET A 1 44.97 -3.38 -23.57
CA MET A 1 43.80 -2.46 -23.58
C MET A 1 43.49 -2.04 -22.15
N LYS A 2 43.61 -0.75 -21.83
CA LYS A 2 43.37 -0.21 -20.47
C LYS A 2 41.86 -0.12 -20.21
N ALA A 3 41.36 -0.87 -19.24
CA ALA A 3 39.97 -0.83 -18.76
C ALA A 3 39.64 0.45 -17.94
N GLY A 4 40.31 1.57 -18.20
CA GLY A 4 40.24 2.79 -17.36
C GLY A 4 39.88 4.07 -18.10
N GLN A 5 39.57 4.02 -19.40
CA GLN A 5 39.40 5.23 -20.23
C GLN A 5 37.98 5.43 -20.78
N LEU A 6 37.01 4.59 -20.40
CA LEU A 6 35.65 4.63 -20.92
C LEU A 6 34.65 5.49 -20.12
N ASP A 7 35.04 6.08 -18.98
CA ASP A 7 34.07 6.64 -18.03
C ASP A 7 34.11 8.16 -17.83
N GLU A 8 34.89 8.90 -18.62
CA GLU A 8 35.02 10.35 -18.41
C GLU A 8 33.87 11.19 -18.96
N THR A 9 32.98 10.66 -19.80
CA THR A 9 31.92 11.48 -20.43
C THR A 9 30.50 11.20 -19.91
N GLY A 10 30.30 10.13 -19.14
CA GLY A 10 28.99 9.69 -18.66
C GLY A 10 28.54 10.26 -17.30
N VAL A 11 27.23 10.11 -17.01
CA VAL A 11 26.66 10.33 -15.67
C VAL A 11 27.24 9.31 -14.68
N HIS A 12 27.64 9.78 -13.49
CA HIS A 12 28.26 8.92 -12.49
C HIS A 12 27.30 7.81 -12.03
N ALA A 13 27.83 6.62 -11.75
CA ALA A 13 27.04 5.46 -11.33
C ALA A 13 26.11 5.76 -10.14
N LEU A 14 26.57 6.55 -9.16
CA LEU A 14 25.78 6.99 -8.01
C LEU A 14 24.56 7.83 -8.41
N GLN A 15 24.73 8.81 -9.31
CA GLN A 15 23.62 9.66 -9.79
C GLN A 15 22.59 8.82 -10.53
N ARG A 16 23.05 7.86 -11.34
CA ARG A 16 22.18 6.90 -12.03
C ARG A 16 21.42 6.01 -11.02
N ALA A 17 22.10 5.49 -10.01
CA ALA A 17 21.49 4.66 -8.98
C ALA A 17 20.41 5.42 -8.20
N LEU A 18 20.65 6.67 -7.81
CA LEU A 18 19.66 7.53 -7.16
C LEU A 18 18.45 7.82 -8.05
N ALA A 19 18.66 8.10 -9.33
CA ALA A 19 17.55 8.34 -10.26
C ALA A 19 16.73 7.07 -10.53
N VAL A 20 17.36 5.91 -10.66
CA VAL A 20 16.64 4.62 -10.74
C VAL A 20 15.89 4.35 -9.44
N GLY A 21 16.51 4.62 -8.29
CA GLY A 21 15.86 4.53 -6.98
C GLY A 21 14.63 5.41 -6.86
N ALA A 22 14.67 6.63 -7.41
CA ALA A 22 13.52 7.52 -7.46
C ALA A 22 12.36 6.93 -8.27
N VAL A 23 12.65 6.34 -9.44
CA VAL A 23 11.63 5.66 -10.26
C VAL A 23 11.03 4.48 -9.49
N LEU A 24 11.87 3.63 -8.90
CA LEU A 24 11.41 2.48 -8.11
C LEU A 24 10.56 2.90 -6.91
N ALA A 25 10.93 3.98 -6.22
CA ALA A 25 10.15 4.54 -5.13
C ALA A 25 8.77 5.06 -5.58
N GLY A 26 8.66 5.54 -6.83
CA GLY A 26 7.40 6.01 -7.40
C GLY A 26 6.44 4.89 -7.85
N VAL A 27 6.95 3.69 -8.19
CA VAL A 27 6.12 2.59 -8.72
C VAL A 27 4.95 2.20 -7.81
N PRO A 28 5.14 1.95 -6.49
CA PRO A 28 4.04 1.60 -5.60
C PRO A 28 2.97 2.70 -5.54
N VAL A 29 3.39 3.98 -5.59
CA VAL A 29 2.49 5.13 -5.56
C VAL A 29 1.62 5.19 -6.81
N VAL A 30 2.23 4.94 -7.98
CA VAL A 30 1.49 4.86 -9.25
C VAL A 30 0.50 3.70 -9.22
N LEU A 31 0.95 2.50 -8.81
CA LEU A 31 0.09 1.31 -8.73
C LEU A 31 -1.09 1.51 -7.78
N PHE A 32 -0.86 2.15 -6.63
CA PHE A 32 -1.93 2.52 -5.70
C PHE A 32 -2.92 3.50 -6.34
N GLY A 33 -2.41 4.51 -7.05
CA GLY A 33 -3.22 5.52 -7.73
C GLY A 33 -4.09 5.00 -8.88
N LEU A 34 -3.78 3.83 -9.46
CA LEU A 34 -4.58 3.24 -10.55
C LEU A 34 -6.02 2.91 -10.16
N TRP A 35 -6.27 2.69 -8.85
CA TRP A 35 -7.58 2.37 -8.31
C TRP A 35 -8.40 3.62 -7.95
N SER A 36 -7.81 4.81 -8.10
CA SER A 36 -8.43 6.09 -7.82
C SER A 36 -9.07 6.71 -9.05
N ASN A 37 -10.10 7.53 -8.86
CA ASN A 37 -10.70 8.37 -9.91
C ASN A 37 -9.70 9.35 -10.55
N PHE A 38 -8.56 9.61 -9.88
CA PHE A 38 -7.50 10.50 -10.35
C PHE A 38 -6.29 9.77 -10.93
N SER A 39 -6.46 8.52 -11.39
CA SER A 39 -5.37 7.67 -11.92
C SER A 39 -4.49 8.36 -12.96
N TYR A 40 -5.05 9.23 -13.82
CA TYR A 40 -4.31 9.99 -14.82
C TYR A 40 -3.23 10.91 -14.21
N LEU A 41 -3.49 11.52 -13.04
CA LEU A 41 -2.52 12.38 -12.35
C LEU A 41 -1.32 11.57 -11.84
N TYR A 42 -1.59 10.40 -11.27
CA TYR A 42 -0.55 9.48 -10.81
C TYR A 42 0.30 8.96 -11.98
N LEU A 43 -0.32 8.62 -13.11
CA LEU A 43 0.39 8.20 -14.31
C LEU A 43 1.29 9.30 -14.87
N MET A 44 0.80 10.55 -14.93
CA MET A 44 1.60 11.69 -15.39
C MET A 44 2.79 11.96 -14.46
N ALA A 45 2.57 11.96 -13.14
CA ALA A 45 3.64 12.12 -12.16
C ALA A 45 4.68 10.98 -12.27
N GLY A 46 4.21 9.73 -12.35
CA GLY A 46 5.05 8.55 -12.53
C GLY A 46 5.86 8.58 -13.83
N ALA A 47 5.24 8.94 -14.94
CA ALA A 47 5.92 9.08 -16.23
C ALA A 47 7.02 10.15 -16.16
N SER A 48 6.77 11.27 -15.49
CA SER A 48 7.75 12.35 -15.35
C SER A 48 9.03 11.92 -14.62
N LEU A 49 8.95 10.94 -13.70
CA LEU A 49 10.12 10.38 -13.01
C LEU A 49 11.10 9.71 -13.98
N THR A 50 10.65 9.26 -15.14
CA THR A 50 11.52 8.61 -16.15
C THR A 50 12.28 9.62 -17.01
N ALA A 51 11.86 10.89 -17.03
CA ALA A 51 12.43 11.91 -17.91
C ALA A 51 13.95 12.12 -17.70
N PRO A 52 14.49 12.15 -16.45
CA PRO A 52 15.93 12.27 -16.26
C PRO A 52 16.72 11.08 -16.82
N LEU A 53 16.15 9.86 -16.80
CA LEU A 53 16.81 8.66 -17.33
C LEU A 53 17.02 8.73 -18.86
N LEU A 54 16.19 9.49 -19.58
CA LEU A 54 16.38 9.73 -21.01
C LEU A 54 17.62 10.61 -21.30
N CYS A 55 18.10 11.34 -20.30
CA CYS A 55 19.23 12.27 -20.40
C CYS A 55 20.57 11.69 -19.89
N LEU A 56 20.66 10.37 -19.62
CA LEU A 56 21.86 9.74 -19.04
C LEU A 56 23.16 9.94 -19.85
N ARG A 57 23.05 10.17 -21.17
CA ARG A 57 24.20 10.43 -22.04
C ARG A 57 24.74 11.86 -21.95
N ARG A 58 24.00 12.78 -21.32
CA ARG A 58 24.35 14.21 -21.26
C ARG A 58 24.26 14.71 -19.82
N PRO A 59 25.36 14.73 -19.04
CA PRO A 59 25.32 14.97 -17.60
C PRO A 59 24.73 16.34 -17.22
N LYS A 60 24.98 17.39 -18.03
CA LYS A 60 24.38 18.72 -17.81
C LYS A 60 22.85 18.70 -17.93
N HIS A 61 22.31 17.97 -18.90
CA HIS A 61 20.86 17.84 -19.09
C HIS A 61 20.25 16.94 -18.03
N PHE A 62 20.94 15.86 -17.66
CA PHE A 62 20.52 14.98 -16.57
C PHE A 62 20.33 15.75 -15.25
N THR A 63 21.33 16.50 -14.79
CA THR A 63 21.23 17.27 -13.55
C THR A 63 20.09 18.29 -13.60
N ARG A 64 19.90 18.98 -14.72
CA ARG A 64 18.79 19.93 -14.90
C ARG A 64 17.44 19.21 -14.88
N ALA A 65 17.31 18.09 -15.57
CA ALA A 65 16.08 17.31 -15.60
C ALA A 65 15.72 16.80 -14.19
N CYS A 66 16.68 16.24 -13.45
CA CYS A 66 16.51 15.84 -12.06
C CYS A 66 16.02 17.00 -11.18
N ALA A 67 16.65 18.18 -11.30
CA ALA A 67 16.27 19.36 -10.52
C ALA A 67 14.86 19.86 -10.85
N ILE A 68 14.53 19.99 -12.14
CA ILE A 68 13.23 20.47 -12.61
C ILE A 68 12.13 19.49 -12.19
N VAL A 69 12.28 18.20 -12.51
CA VAL A 69 11.28 17.18 -12.18
C VAL A 69 11.11 17.06 -10.67
N GLY A 70 12.21 17.06 -9.91
CA GLY A 70 12.16 17.05 -8.44
C GLY A 70 11.39 18.23 -7.86
N LEU A 71 11.69 19.46 -8.29
CA LEU A 71 11.00 20.67 -7.80
C LEU A 71 9.53 20.70 -8.23
N VAL A 72 9.23 20.33 -9.47
CA VAL A 72 7.86 20.23 -9.98
C VAL A 72 7.06 19.21 -9.17
N LEU A 73 7.62 18.03 -8.89
CA LEU A 73 6.94 17.01 -8.07
C LEU A 73 6.73 17.45 -6.61
N ILE A 74 7.65 18.22 -6.03
CA ILE A 74 7.45 18.79 -4.69
C ILE A 74 6.27 19.75 -4.72
N GLY A 75 6.28 20.74 -5.63
CA GLY A 75 5.19 21.69 -5.79
C GLY A 75 3.86 21.00 -6.12
N TRP A 76 3.90 19.98 -6.97
CA TRP A 76 2.74 19.16 -7.31
C TRP A 76 2.18 18.42 -6.09
N GLY A 77 3.05 17.87 -5.25
CA GLY A 77 2.63 17.22 -4.02
C GLY A 77 2.02 18.18 -3.00
N VAL A 78 2.45 19.46 -2.96
CA VAL A 78 1.80 20.50 -2.14
C VAL A 78 0.39 20.80 -2.66
N LEU A 79 0.24 21.02 -3.98
CA LEU A 79 -1.07 21.30 -4.60
C LEU A 79 -2.03 20.11 -4.48
N GLY A 80 -1.51 18.88 -4.59
CA GLY A 80 -2.28 17.65 -4.56
C GLY A 80 -2.26 16.91 -3.22
N VAL A 81 -2.02 17.60 -2.09
CA VAL A 81 -1.87 16.93 -0.78
C VAL A 81 -3.12 16.12 -0.41
N PHE A 82 -4.31 16.67 -0.65
CA PHE A 82 -5.59 15.99 -0.40
C PHE A 82 -5.85 14.83 -1.38
N LEU A 83 -5.15 14.82 -2.52
CA LEU A 83 -5.19 13.75 -3.50
C LEU A 83 -4.06 12.73 -3.26
N GLY A 84 -3.32 12.80 -2.15
CA GLY A 84 -2.21 11.88 -1.88
C GLY A 84 -0.99 12.07 -2.79
N MET A 85 -0.87 13.18 -3.52
CA MET A 85 0.27 13.43 -4.43
C MET A 85 1.59 13.62 -3.68
N PHE A 86 1.54 13.96 -2.39
CA PHE A 86 2.72 14.06 -1.52
C PHE A 86 3.50 12.74 -1.41
N LEU A 87 2.87 11.59 -1.73
CA LEU A 87 3.54 10.28 -1.75
C LEU A 87 4.70 10.21 -2.75
N PHE A 88 4.75 11.10 -3.75
CA PHE A 88 5.88 11.22 -4.68
C PHE A 88 7.07 12.00 -4.11
N TRP A 89 6.96 12.66 -2.96
CA TRP A 89 8.04 13.46 -2.38
C TRP A 89 9.34 12.69 -2.14
N PRO A 90 9.35 11.44 -1.65
CA PRO A 90 10.60 10.69 -1.52
C PRO A 90 11.31 10.49 -2.87
N ALA A 91 10.55 10.21 -3.94
CA ALA A 91 11.11 10.11 -5.28
C ALA A 91 11.64 11.47 -5.78
N ALA A 92 10.92 12.56 -5.50
CA ALA A 92 11.35 13.91 -5.82
C ALA A 92 12.67 14.29 -5.10
N VAL A 93 12.78 13.97 -3.81
CA VAL A 93 14.01 14.17 -3.02
C VAL A 93 15.15 13.36 -3.61
N LEU A 94 14.94 12.08 -3.94
CA LEU A 94 15.96 11.24 -4.58
C LEU A 94 16.44 11.82 -5.92
N LEU A 95 15.55 12.39 -6.74
CA LEU A 95 15.93 13.10 -7.97
C LEU A 95 16.78 14.34 -7.67
N LEU A 96 16.39 15.16 -6.69
CA LEU A 96 17.18 16.32 -6.30
C LEU A 96 18.59 15.89 -5.84
N LEU A 97 18.68 14.88 -4.98
CA LEU A 97 19.96 14.31 -4.54
C LEU A 97 20.78 13.78 -5.73
N ALA A 98 20.16 13.11 -6.70
CA ALA A 98 20.82 12.64 -7.91
C ALA A 98 21.41 13.80 -8.74
N GLY A 99 20.71 14.93 -8.82
CA GLY A 99 21.18 16.13 -9.51
C GLY A 99 22.47 16.70 -8.90
N PHE A 100 22.57 16.69 -7.57
CA PHE A 100 23.69 17.28 -6.84
C PHE A 100 24.81 16.30 -6.45
N ALA A 101 24.60 14.99 -6.57
CA ALA A 101 25.57 13.94 -6.21
C ALA A 101 26.72 13.77 -7.22
N SER A 102 27.27 14.86 -7.77
CA SER A 102 28.40 14.82 -8.72
C SER A 102 29.75 14.77 -7.95
N PRO A 103 30.47 13.64 -7.94
CA PRO A 103 31.71 13.51 -7.17
C PRO A 103 32.86 14.36 -7.73
N ARG A 104 32.77 14.73 -9.02
CA ARG A 104 33.83 15.44 -9.74
C ARG A 104 34.04 16.87 -9.24
N ARG A 105 33.01 17.50 -8.68
CA ARG A 105 33.12 18.86 -8.13
C ARG A 105 33.38 18.84 -6.63
N HIS A 106 32.71 17.96 -5.91
CA HIS A 106 32.77 17.92 -4.45
C HIS A 106 32.59 16.47 -3.95
N PRO A 107 33.67 15.73 -3.69
CA PRO A 107 33.60 14.31 -3.30
C PRO A 107 32.90 14.12 -1.95
N VAL A 108 33.14 14.99 -0.97
CA VAL A 108 32.53 14.92 0.37
C VAL A 108 31.01 15.06 0.29
N THR A 109 30.52 16.03 -0.47
CA THR A 109 29.06 16.22 -0.65
C THR A 109 28.43 15.07 -1.42
N ALA A 110 29.15 14.43 -2.35
CA ALA A 110 28.60 13.27 -3.05
C ALA A 110 28.37 12.09 -2.10
N TRP A 111 29.27 11.88 -1.13
CA TRP A 111 29.09 10.86 -0.09
C TRP A 111 27.94 11.18 0.86
N THR A 112 27.83 12.43 1.34
CA THR A 112 26.72 12.82 2.23
C THR A 112 25.37 12.72 1.52
N MET A 113 25.29 13.14 0.25
CA MET A 113 24.08 13.01 -0.56
C MET A 113 23.73 11.55 -0.87
N GLY A 114 24.75 10.71 -1.12
CA GLY A 114 24.56 9.28 -1.29
C GLY A 114 24.01 8.61 -0.02
N GLY A 115 24.58 8.95 1.15
CA GLY A 115 24.09 8.47 2.45
C GLY A 115 22.67 8.93 2.75
N LEU A 116 22.35 10.20 2.50
CA LEU A 116 21.00 10.73 2.66
C LEU A 116 20.01 10.04 1.71
N GLY A 117 20.41 9.82 0.46
CA GLY A 117 19.59 9.08 -0.51
C GLY A 117 19.33 7.64 -0.08
N ALA A 118 20.33 6.96 0.47
CA ALA A 118 20.16 5.62 1.03
C ALA A 118 19.18 5.60 2.21
N LEU A 119 19.25 6.58 3.12
CA LEU A 119 18.31 6.72 4.23
C LEU A 119 16.87 6.95 3.75
N VAL A 120 16.67 7.84 2.77
CA VAL A 120 15.34 8.08 2.18
C VAL A 120 14.81 6.81 1.53
N ALA A 121 15.63 6.12 0.74
CA ALA A 121 15.24 4.86 0.11
C ALA A 121 14.87 3.79 1.15
N ALA A 122 15.67 3.62 2.21
CA ALA A 122 15.39 2.69 3.29
C ALA A 122 14.07 3.02 4.01
N GLY A 123 13.81 4.30 4.27
CA GLY A 123 12.55 4.76 4.86
C GLY A 123 11.35 4.44 3.98
N VAL A 124 11.44 4.70 2.67
CA VAL A 124 10.37 4.37 1.71
C VAL A 124 10.11 2.86 1.67
N LEU A 125 11.17 2.05 1.57
CA LEU A 125 11.04 0.59 1.52
C LEU A 125 10.41 0.04 2.81
N THR A 126 10.83 0.55 3.95
CA THR A 126 10.27 0.16 5.26
C THR A 126 8.80 0.56 5.35
N GLY A 127 8.47 1.80 4.98
CA GLY A 127 7.08 2.27 4.96
C GLY A 127 6.19 1.46 4.03
N ALA A 128 6.68 1.15 2.82
CA ALA A 128 5.97 0.30 1.86
C ALA A 128 5.77 -1.14 2.40
N ALA A 129 6.79 -1.73 3.02
CA ALA A 129 6.70 -3.04 3.64
C ALA A 129 5.68 -3.07 4.78
N VAL A 130 5.71 -2.07 5.67
CA VAL A 130 4.74 -1.94 6.78
C VAL A 130 3.33 -1.75 6.25
N PHE A 131 3.15 -0.95 5.19
CA PHE A 131 1.85 -0.74 4.57
C PHE A 131 1.30 -2.03 3.96
N VAL A 132 2.10 -2.73 3.14
CA VAL A 132 1.72 -4.03 2.55
C VAL A 132 1.43 -5.05 3.65
N TRP A 133 2.24 -5.08 4.69
CA TRP A 133 2.00 -5.93 5.85
C TRP A 133 0.65 -5.61 6.49
N SER A 134 0.37 -4.34 6.77
CA SER A 134 -0.80 -3.96 7.56
C SER A 134 -2.12 -4.09 6.81
N LEU A 135 -2.11 -3.85 5.49
CA LEU A 135 -3.34 -3.82 4.68
C LEU A 135 -3.58 -5.09 3.87
N VAL A 136 -2.53 -5.84 3.54
CA VAL A 136 -2.67 -7.01 2.64
C VAL A 136 -2.38 -8.30 3.40
N ILE A 137 -1.25 -8.36 4.10
CA ILE A 137 -0.77 -9.61 4.70
C ILE A 137 -1.43 -9.87 6.05
N ASN A 138 -1.39 -8.93 6.98
CA ASN A 138 -1.93 -9.09 8.33
C ASN A 138 -3.44 -9.40 8.32
N PRO A 139 -4.28 -8.73 7.52
CA PRO A 139 -5.70 -9.10 7.43
C PRO A 139 -5.91 -10.48 6.82
N SER A 140 -5.08 -10.89 5.86
CA SER A 140 -5.21 -12.23 5.25
C SER A 140 -4.64 -13.36 6.11
N LEU A 141 -3.72 -13.04 7.04
CA LEU A 141 -3.18 -13.97 8.03
C LEU A 141 -3.99 -14.00 9.33
N ALA A 142 -4.81 -12.99 9.60
CA ALA A 142 -5.81 -13.05 10.66
C ALA A 142 -6.65 -14.31 10.41
N LYS A 143 -6.69 -15.20 11.41
CA LYS A 143 -7.42 -16.45 11.27
C LYS A 143 -8.91 -16.13 11.06
N PRO A 144 -9.67 -16.99 10.38
CA PRO A 144 -11.08 -16.72 10.16
C PRO A 144 -11.84 -16.74 11.47
N HIS A 145 -12.31 -15.57 11.85
CA HIS A 145 -13.05 -15.33 13.08
C HIS A 145 -14.50 -14.98 12.80
N THR A 146 -15.02 -15.37 11.63
CA THR A 146 -16.38 -15.02 11.21
C THR A 146 -17.12 -16.25 10.72
N TYR A 147 -18.17 -16.61 11.45
CA TYR A 147 -19.18 -17.51 10.91
C TYR A 147 -20.09 -16.71 10.00
N ARG A 148 -20.29 -17.18 8.78
CA ARG A 148 -21.29 -16.66 7.86
C ARG A 148 -22.48 -17.61 7.89
N ALA A 149 -23.65 -17.08 8.15
CA ALA A 149 -24.88 -17.85 8.15
C ALA A 149 -25.86 -17.26 7.14
N ALA A 150 -26.32 -18.05 6.19
CA ALA A 150 -27.30 -17.58 5.22
C ALA A 150 -28.67 -17.42 5.88
N THR A 151 -29.27 -16.25 5.71
CA THR A 151 -30.57 -15.86 6.25
C THR A 151 -31.62 -15.74 5.15
N ASP A 152 -32.89 -15.83 5.52
CA ASP A 152 -33.98 -15.43 4.64
C ASP A 152 -33.92 -13.91 4.35
N PRO A 153 -34.32 -13.47 3.13
CA PRO A 153 -34.32 -12.05 2.77
C PRO A 153 -35.11 -11.19 3.78
N GLY A 154 -34.53 -10.06 4.19
CA GLY A 154 -35.16 -9.11 5.11
C GLY A 154 -35.09 -9.47 6.60
N TRP A 155 -34.65 -10.69 6.97
CA TRP A 155 -34.58 -11.12 8.37
C TRP A 155 -33.74 -10.21 9.27
N PHE A 156 -32.65 -9.66 8.71
CA PHE A 156 -31.67 -8.90 9.48
C PHE A 156 -32.16 -7.53 9.98
N ARG A 157 -33.26 -6.98 9.46
CA ARG A 157 -33.77 -5.66 9.88
C ARG A 157 -34.29 -5.69 11.32
N ASP A 158 -34.94 -6.78 11.70
CA ASP A 158 -35.56 -6.90 13.01
C ASP A 158 -34.81 -7.92 13.90
N GLY A 159 -34.14 -8.92 13.31
CA GLY A 159 -33.55 -10.03 14.05
C GLY A 159 -32.10 -9.84 14.55
N VAL A 160 -31.36 -8.84 14.07
CA VAL A 160 -29.92 -8.70 14.38
C VAL A 160 -29.67 -8.34 15.85
N GLY A 161 -30.48 -7.45 16.43
CA GLY A 161 -30.32 -7.03 17.83
C GLY A 161 -30.44 -8.21 18.80
N ASP A 162 -31.53 -8.97 18.68
CA ASP A 162 -31.80 -10.16 19.50
C ASP A 162 -30.74 -11.24 19.30
N ALA A 163 -30.32 -11.45 18.05
CA ALA A 163 -29.25 -12.40 17.72
C ALA A 163 -27.92 -11.97 18.35
N GLN A 164 -27.59 -10.68 18.31
CA GLN A 164 -26.37 -10.15 18.92
C GLN A 164 -26.34 -10.40 20.43
N GLU A 165 -27.42 -10.07 21.13
CA GLU A 165 -27.51 -10.27 22.58
C GLU A 165 -27.37 -11.76 22.96
N ARG A 166 -28.08 -12.63 22.25
CA ARG A 166 -28.03 -14.08 22.48
C ARG A 166 -26.66 -14.68 22.21
N LEU A 167 -26.06 -14.35 21.06
CA LEU A 167 -24.78 -14.92 20.64
C LEU A 167 -23.60 -14.41 21.47
N ARG A 168 -23.72 -13.24 22.09
CA ARG A 168 -22.70 -12.69 23.00
C ARG A 168 -22.39 -13.64 24.16
N GLY A 169 -23.39 -14.35 24.67
CA GLY A 169 -23.21 -15.37 25.72
C GLY A 169 -22.37 -16.58 25.28
N PHE A 170 -22.22 -16.78 23.98
CA PHE A 170 -21.43 -17.86 23.38
C PHE A 170 -20.06 -17.40 22.87
N GLY A 171 -19.68 -16.14 23.16
CA GLY A 171 -18.39 -15.58 22.80
C GLY A 171 -18.37 -14.83 21.46
N ALA A 172 -19.54 -14.48 20.90
CA ALA A 172 -19.58 -13.54 19.78
C ALA A 172 -19.20 -12.13 20.24
N THR A 173 -18.37 -11.44 19.47
CA THR A 173 -17.94 -10.05 19.70
C THR A 173 -18.78 -9.07 18.90
N GLU A 174 -19.05 -9.38 17.64
CA GLU A 174 -19.86 -8.55 16.74
C GLU A 174 -20.80 -9.45 15.93
N VAL A 175 -22.02 -8.97 15.71
CA VAL A 175 -23.03 -9.62 14.86
C VAL A 175 -23.63 -8.55 13.97
N TYR A 176 -23.57 -8.74 12.66
CA TYR A 176 -24.18 -7.82 11.71
C TYR A 176 -24.77 -8.56 10.51
N GLY A 177 -25.84 -8.00 9.96
CA GLY A 177 -26.47 -8.49 8.74
C GLY A 177 -25.87 -7.81 7.51
N ASN A 178 -25.72 -8.57 6.42
CA ASN A 178 -25.29 -8.08 5.12
C ASN A 178 -26.21 -8.63 4.03
N GLU A 179 -26.56 -7.80 3.06
CA GLU A 179 -27.35 -8.18 1.89
C GLU A 179 -26.55 -7.88 0.64
N SER A 180 -26.39 -8.89 -0.21
CA SER A 180 -25.61 -8.81 -1.45
C SER A 180 -26.35 -9.54 -2.56
N ASP A 181 -25.85 -9.45 -3.79
CA ASP A 181 -26.39 -10.19 -4.94
C ASP A 181 -26.34 -11.73 -4.72
N GLN A 182 -25.53 -12.21 -3.79
CA GLN A 182 -25.42 -13.62 -3.41
C GLN A 182 -26.47 -14.04 -2.35
N GLY A 183 -27.26 -13.10 -1.82
CA GLY A 183 -28.28 -13.32 -0.81
C GLY A 183 -28.06 -12.50 0.48
N SER A 184 -28.87 -12.83 1.49
CA SER A 184 -28.82 -12.24 2.82
C SER A 184 -28.02 -13.14 3.76
N PHE A 185 -27.13 -12.53 4.56
CA PHE A 185 -26.23 -13.23 5.45
C PHE A 185 -26.16 -12.55 6.83
N LEU A 186 -26.00 -13.37 7.86
CA LEU A 186 -25.60 -12.97 9.20
C LEU A 186 -24.12 -13.30 9.38
N GLU A 187 -23.30 -12.30 9.64
CA GLU A 187 -21.89 -12.45 9.95
C GLU A 187 -21.67 -12.33 11.45
N VAL A 188 -21.07 -13.36 12.05
CA VAL A 188 -20.85 -13.47 13.49
C VAL A 188 -19.36 -13.56 13.75
N ARG A 189 -18.80 -12.49 14.32
CA ARG A 189 -17.40 -12.40 14.72
C ARG A 189 -17.18 -12.92 16.14
N PHE A 190 -16.03 -13.51 16.40
CA PHE A 190 -15.63 -14.05 17.72
C PHE A 190 -14.11 -13.93 17.92
N PRO A 191 -13.57 -13.97 19.14
CA PRO A 191 -12.14 -13.71 19.36
C PRO A 191 -11.25 -14.90 18.97
N ASP A 192 -9.97 -14.61 18.68
CA ASP A 192 -9.01 -15.58 18.14
C ASP A 192 -8.70 -16.75 19.08
N ASP A 193 -8.80 -16.49 20.37
CA ASP A 193 -8.53 -17.42 21.45
C ASP A 193 -9.75 -18.24 21.86
N LEU A 194 -10.90 -18.10 21.18
CA LEU A 194 -12.10 -18.85 21.52
C LEU A 194 -11.85 -20.38 21.39
N PRO A 195 -11.97 -21.15 22.48
CA PRO A 195 -11.67 -22.58 22.45
C PRO A 195 -12.49 -23.34 21.39
N PRO A 196 -11.94 -24.37 20.73
CA PRO A 196 -12.64 -25.12 19.69
C PRO A 196 -14.04 -25.63 20.12
N ALA A 197 -14.18 -26.05 21.38
CA ALA A 197 -15.47 -26.46 21.94
C ALA A 197 -16.49 -25.31 21.95
N ARG A 198 -16.10 -24.12 22.43
CA ARG A 198 -16.96 -22.93 22.45
C ARG A 198 -17.28 -22.44 21.03
N ARG A 199 -16.36 -22.61 20.08
CA ARG A 199 -16.62 -22.35 18.66
C ARG A 199 -17.66 -23.28 18.06
N ALA A 200 -17.67 -24.56 18.46
CA ALA A 200 -18.70 -25.51 18.02
C ALA A 200 -20.07 -25.17 18.64
N ASP A 201 -20.09 -24.77 19.93
CA ASP A 201 -21.31 -24.32 20.60
C ASP A 201 -21.87 -23.06 19.95
N LEU A 202 -21.01 -22.07 19.66
CA LEU A 202 -21.39 -20.85 18.94
C LEU A 202 -21.97 -21.19 17.56
N LYS A 203 -21.31 -22.04 16.77
CA LYS A 203 -21.83 -22.48 15.47
C LYS A 203 -23.21 -23.12 15.57
N LYS A 204 -23.39 -24.00 16.56
CA LYS A 204 -24.66 -24.68 16.83
C LYS A 204 -25.75 -23.69 17.21
N GLU A 205 -25.42 -22.67 18.00
CA GLU A 205 -26.37 -21.66 18.43
C GLU A 205 -26.78 -20.72 17.30
N ILE A 206 -25.85 -20.34 16.42
CA ILE A 206 -26.17 -19.60 15.19
C ILE A 206 -27.16 -20.40 14.35
N GLY A 207 -26.94 -21.70 14.17
CA GLY A 207 -27.85 -22.57 13.42
C GLY A 207 -29.23 -22.76 14.04
N ARG A 208 -29.45 -22.32 15.28
CA ARG A 208 -30.76 -22.36 15.97
C ARG A 208 -31.52 -21.04 15.88
N LEU A 209 -30.92 -19.98 15.35
CA LEU A 209 -31.62 -18.73 15.13
C LEU A 209 -32.68 -18.91 14.03
N PRO A 210 -33.85 -18.25 14.15
CA PRO A 210 -34.89 -18.34 13.14
C PRO A 210 -34.37 -17.81 11.80
N GLY A 211 -34.78 -18.43 10.69
CA GLY A 211 -34.41 -17.98 9.34
C GLY A 211 -32.99 -18.34 8.90
N ILE A 212 -32.19 -19.03 9.71
CA ILE A 212 -30.85 -19.50 9.33
C ILE A 212 -30.94 -20.83 8.56
N ARG A 213 -30.41 -20.84 7.34
CA ARG A 213 -30.42 -22.02 6.46
C ARG A 213 -29.18 -22.90 6.63
N TRP A 214 -28.01 -22.27 6.73
CA TRP A 214 -26.74 -22.95 6.92
C TRP A 214 -25.73 -22.02 7.58
N VAL A 215 -24.70 -22.60 8.22
CA VAL A 215 -23.62 -21.87 8.89
C VAL A 215 -22.28 -22.42 8.44
N GLU A 216 -21.46 -21.58 7.83
CA GLU A 216 -20.11 -21.92 7.41
C GLU A 216 -19.07 -21.02 8.08
N LEU A 217 -17.88 -21.57 8.34
CA LEU A 217 -16.75 -20.75 8.76
C LEU A 217 -16.18 -20.09 7.51
N CYS A 218 -16.37 -18.79 7.36
CA CYS A 218 -15.90 -18.09 6.19
C CYS A 218 -14.44 -17.70 6.36
N SER A 219 -13.60 -17.98 5.36
CA SER A 219 -12.23 -17.47 5.36
C SER A 219 -12.23 -15.95 5.18
N VAL A 220 -11.27 -15.24 5.79
CA VAL A 220 -11.15 -13.77 5.61
C VAL A 220 -11.10 -13.39 4.14
N ARG A 221 -10.52 -14.24 3.28
CA ARG A 221 -10.47 -14.01 1.83
C ARG A 221 -11.83 -13.99 1.13
N LYS A 222 -12.87 -14.59 1.72
CA LYS A 222 -14.22 -14.69 1.15
C LYS A 222 -15.22 -13.71 1.78
N CYS A 223 -14.95 -13.23 3.01
CA CYS A 223 -15.89 -12.41 3.78
C CYS A 223 -15.29 -11.13 4.38
N GLY A 224 -13.98 -10.90 4.22
CA GLY A 224 -13.28 -9.69 4.67
C GLY A 224 -13.03 -8.71 3.53
#